data_AF-A0A4P2Q1X8-F1
#
_entry.id   AF-A0A4P2Q1X8-F1
#
_cell.length_a   1.000
_cell.length_b   1.000
_cell.length_c   1.000
_cell.angle_alpha   90.00
_cell.angle_beta   90.00
_cell.angle_gamma   90.00
#
_symmetry.space_group_name_H-M   'P 1'
#
loop_
_entity.id
_entity.type
_entity.pdbx_description
1 polymer ?
#
loop_
_entity_poly.entity_id
_entity_poly.type
_entity_poly.pdbx_seq_one_letter_code
_entity_poly.pdbx_strand_id
1 'polypeptide(L)' 'MSLVELLPDIQSLPRADKLRLIQFLAQELAEAEGQRTLQADRSAPGRSPDQAFTTTETLLQILRTE' A
#
# COMPACT_ATOMS: atom_id res chain seq x y z
N MET A 1 7.84 21.74 6.18
CA MET A 1 7.72 20.68 7.19
C MET A 1 8.40 19.44 6.68
N SER A 2 9.20 18.81 7.52
CA SER A 2 9.91 17.56 7.22
C SER A 2 9.00 16.36 7.47
N LEU A 3 9.19 15.26 6.74
CA LEU A 3 8.50 13.99 6.99
C LEU A 3 8.72 13.51 8.44
N VAL A 4 9.90 13.80 9.00
CA VAL A 4 10.26 13.46 10.38
C VAL A 4 9.40 14.21 11.39
N GLU A 5 8.98 15.44 11.08
CA GLU A 5 8.13 16.26 11.94
C GLU A 5 6.67 15.76 11.93
N LEU A 6 6.22 15.16 10.81
CA LEU A 6 4.86 14.62 10.64
C LEU A 6 4.70 13.18 11.13
N LEU A 7 5.80 12.46 11.31
CA LEU A 7 5.79 11.05 11.71
C LEU A 7 4.99 10.76 12.99
N PRO A 8 5.12 11.55 14.08
CA PRO A 8 4.36 11.31 15.30
C PRO A 8 2.84 11.40 15.09
N ASP A 9 2.40 12.40 14.32
CA ASP A 9 1.00 12.63 14.04
C ASP A 9 0.42 11.49 13.18
N ILE A 10 1.16 11.05 12.15
CA ILE A 10 0.79 9.90 11.32
C ILE A 10 0.69 8.62 12.15
N GLN A 11 1.60 8.43 13.12
CA GLN A 11 1.56 7.27 14.01
C GLN A 11 0.38 7.29 14.99
N SER A 12 -0.13 8.48 15.34
CA SER A 12 -1.30 8.63 16.21
C SER A 12 -2.63 8.29 15.52
N LEU A 13 -2.65 8.27 14.17
CA LEU A 13 -3.87 8.03 13.41
C LEU A 13 -4.48 6.64 13.67
N PRO A 14 -5.83 6.53 13.67
CA PRO A 14 -6.52 5.26 13.59
C PRO A 14 -6.06 4.42 12.38
N ARG A 15 -6.12 3.08 12.51
CA ARG A 15 -5.65 2.16 11.46
C ARG A 15 -6.32 2.42 10.10
N ALA A 16 -7.62 2.71 10.09
CA ALA A 16 -8.34 3.02 8.85
C ALA A 16 -7.82 4.30 8.18
N ASP A 17 -7.47 5.31 8.97
CA ASP A 17 -6.98 6.59 8.48
C ASP A 17 -5.55 6.48 7.95
N LYS A 18 -4.71 5.66 8.60
CA LYS A 18 -3.38 5.30 8.08
C LYS A 18 -3.47 4.65 6.70
N LEU A 19 -4.41 3.71 6.52
CA LEU A 19 -4.61 3.06 5.22
C LEU A 19 -5.09 4.05 4.15
N ARG A 20 -6.00 4.98 4.50
CA ARG A 20 -6.42 6.05 3.57
C ARG A 20 -5.27 6.98 3.21
N LEU A 21 -4.42 7.34 4.17
CA LEU A 21 -3.26 8.19 3.92
C LEU A 21 -2.27 7.51 2.96
N ILE A 22 -2.00 6.21 3.15
CA ILE A 22 -1.15 5.42 2.24
C ILE A 22 -1.75 5.41 0.83
N GLN A 23 -3.06 5.16 0.71
CA GLN A 23 -3.75 5.16 -0.59
C GLN A 23 -3.65 6.52 -1.28
N PHE A 24 -3.89 7.60 -0.54
CA PHE A 24 -3.80 8.97 -1.06
C PHE A 24 -2.38 9.28 -1.56
N LEU A 25 -1.36 9.02 -0.75
CA LEU A 25 0.04 9.29 -1.14
C LEU A 25 0.49 8.44 -2.33
N ALA A 26 0.05 7.19 -2.41
CA ALA A 26 0.34 6.33 -3.56
C ALA A 26 -0.33 6.83 -4.84
N GLN A 27 -1.54 7.38 -4.73
CA GLN A 27 -2.23 7.99 -5.87
C GLN A 27 -1.52 9.27 -6.35
N GLU A 28 -1.19 10.17 -5.43
CA GLU A 28 -0.46 11.41 -5.75
C GLU A 28 0.88 11.10 -6.44
N LEU A 29 1.61 10.08 -5.95
CA LEU A 29 2.87 9.67 -6.56
C LEU A 29 2.67 9.13 -7.98
N ALA A 30 1.68 8.27 -8.21
CA ALA A 30 1.38 7.73 -9.53
C ALA A 30 1.01 8.85 -10.52
N GLU A 31 0.16 9.79 -10.10
CA GLU A 31 -0.24 10.94 -10.89
C GLU A 31 0.96 11.83 -11.26
N ALA A 32 1.86 12.09 -10.31
CA ALA A 32 3.08 12.86 -10.53
C ALA A 32 4.05 12.17 -11.51
N GLU A 33 4.14 10.84 -11.48
CA GLU A 33 5.00 10.05 -12.36
C GLU A 33 4.37 9.76 -13.74
N GLY A 34 3.16 10.29 -14.01
CA GLY A 34 2.43 10.05 -15.25
C GLY A 34 1.98 8.59 -15.42
N GLN A 35 2.14 7.76 -14.38
CA GLN A 35 1.58 6.43 -14.33
C GLN A 35 0.11 6.58 -14.00
N ARG A 36 -0.78 6.16 -14.92
CA ARG A 36 -2.20 6.04 -14.58
C ARG A 36 -2.27 5.27 -13.27
N THR A 37 -2.92 5.89 -12.29
CA THR A 37 -3.35 5.40 -10.98
C THR A 37 -3.40 3.88 -11.00
N LEU A 38 -2.96 3.20 -9.91
CA LEU A 38 -3.21 1.77 -9.68
C LEU A 38 -4.69 1.47 -9.95
N GLN A 39 -5.03 1.26 -11.22
CA GLN A 39 -6.36 0.89 -11.62
C GLN A 39 -6.44 -0.47 -11.00
N ALA A 40 -7.34 -0.62 -10.03
CA ALA A 40 -7.77 -1.93 -9.59
C ALA A 40 -8.11 -2.63 -10.89
N ASP A 41 -7.18 -3.49 -11.32
CA ASP A 41 -7.21 -4.05 -12.65
C ASP A 41 -8.52 -4.81 -12.65
N ARG A 42 -9.52 -4.25 -13.35
CA ARG A 42 -10.86 -4.84 -13.42
C ARG A 42 -10.79 -6.22 -14.11
N SER A 43 -9.59 -6.55 -14.58
CA SER A 43 -9.14 -7.74 -15.28
C SER A 43 -8.20 -8.61 -14.44
N ALA A 44 -7.88 -8.29 -13.18
CA ALA A 44 -7.17 -9.25 -12.32
C ALA A 44 -8.12 -10.44 -12.11
N PRO A 45 -7.90 -11.58 -12.78
CA PRO A 45 -8.81 -12.70 -12.68
C PRO A 45 -8.82 -13.13 -11.21
N GLY A 46 -10.02 -13.31 -10.65
CA GLY A 46 -10.28 -13.43 -9.23
C GLY A 46 -9.20 -14.20 -8.47
N ARG A 47 -8.32 -13.46 -7.80
CA ARG A 47 -7.43 -14.04 -6.78
C ARG A 47 -8.36 -14.54 -5.68
N SER A 48 -8.53 -15.86 -5.57
CA SER A 48 -9.32 -16.40 -4.48
C SER A 48 -8.69 -15.94 -3.14
N PRO A 49 -9.48 -15.74 -2.08
CA PRO A 49 -8.95 -15.31 -0.78
C PRO A 49 -7.73 -16.15 -0.36
N ASP A 50 -7.78 -17.46 -0.58
CA ASP A 50 -6.71 -18.39 -0.28
C ASP A 50 -5.39 -18.05 -1.00
N GLN A 51 -5.47 -17.73 -2.30
CA GLN A 51 -4.29 -17.34 -3.08
C GLN A 51 -3.68 -16.01 -2.61
N ALA A 52 -4.50 -15.08 -2.11
CA ALA A 52 -4.02 -13.82 -1.56
C ALA A 52 -3.20 -14.04 -0.28
N PHE A 53 -3.69 -14.85 0.64
CA PHE A 53 -2.97 -15.17 1.87
C PHE A 53 -1.66 -15.93 1.61
N THR A 54 -1.66 -16.90 0.69
CA THR A 54 -0.43 -17.62 0.31
C THR A 54 0.61 -16.69 -0.32
N THR A 55 0.16 -15.73 -1.14
CA THR A 55 1.05 -14.74 -1.77
C THR A 55 1.68 -13.82 -0.71
N THR A 56 0.89 -13.37 0.27
CA THR A 56 1.39 -12.50 1.35
C THR A 56 2.41 -13.21 2.24
N GLU A 57 2.16 -14.47 2.62
CA GLU A 57 3.12 -15.27 3.40
C GLU A 57 4.44 -15.49 2.63
N THR A 58 4.35 -15.77 1.33
CA THR A 58 5.54 -15.97 0.48
C THR A 58 6.38 -14.70 0.40
N LEU A 59 5.76 -13.52 0.23
CA LEU A 59 6.47 -12.24 0.18
C LEU A 59 7.10 -11.88 1.53
N LEU A 60 6.41 -12.16 2.64
CA LEU A 60 6.96 -11.96 3.99
C LEU A 60 8.14 -12.89 4.26
N GLN A 61 8.12 -14.11 3.73
CA GLN A 61 9.23 -15.05 3.89
C GLN A 61 10.46 -14.60 3.10
N ILE A 62 10.29 -14.16 1.85
CA ILE A 62 11.39 -13.62 1.03
C ILE A 62 12.07 -12.44 1.73
N LEU A 63 11.29 -11.50 2.27
CA LEU A 63 11.78 -10.35 3.02
C LEU A 63 12.51 -10.69 4.33
N ARG A 64 12.32 -11.90 4.88
CA ARG A 64 13.04 -12.36 6.09
C ARG A 64 14.33 -13.08 5.77
N THR A 65 14.47 -13.57 4.54
CA THR A 65 15.67 -14.28 4.05
C THR A 65 16.67 -13.37 3.33
N GLU A 66 16.32 -12.11 3.12
CA GLU A 66 17.22 -11.01 2.73
C GLU A 66 17.63 -10.22 3.97
#